data_AF-A0A3Z6KLY0-F1
#
_entry.id   AF-A0A3Z6KLY0-F1
#
_cell.length_a   1.000
_cell.length_b   1.000
_cell.length_c   1.000
_cell.angle_alpha   90.00
_cell.angle_beta   90.00
_cell.angle_gamma   90.00
#
_symmetry.space_group_name_H-M   'P 1'
#
loop_
_entity.id
_entity.type
_entity.pdbx_description
1 polymer ?
#
loop_
_entity_poly.entity_id
_entity_poly.type
_entity_poly.pdbx_seq_one_letter_code
_entity_poly.pdbx_strand_id
1 'polypeptide(L)'
;MSLYVHAAGQKVNIIESKIAGLGFLQAIIARMANNSFYIKGWDLTLFVAVVALKKDASQYSGYLLLALIMSTIAFCLLDAYYLQQERIFRKIYNYLAESNSESINYFSINPVLYKDILKGEMLSYRSSLISTSILLFHIPMFVAVFIFFVLF
;
A
#
# COMPACT_ATOMS: atom_id res chain seq x y z
N MET A 1 -3.60 50.24 -2.15
CA MET A 1 -2.37 49.52 -2.60
C MET A 1 -1.88 48.49 -1.57
N SER A 2 -1.68 48.84 -0.29
CA SER A 2 -1.16 47.92 0.76
C SER A 2 -2.00 46.64 0.99
N LEU A 3 -3.34 46.73 1.07
CA LEU A 3 -4.21 45.57 1.30
C LEU A 3 -4.23 44.57 0.13
N TYR A 4 -4.11 45.04 -1.11
CA TYR A 4 -4.08 44.18 -2.30
C TYR A 4 -2.78 43.36 -2.38
N VAL A 5 -1.65 43.95 -2.01
CA VAL A 5 -0.36 43.25 -1.96
C VAL A 5 -0.37 42.17 -0.88
N HIS A 6 -0.98 42.46 0.28
CA HIS A 6 -1.10 41.49 1.37
C HIS A 6 -1.99 40.30 0.99
N ALA A 7 -3.17 40.55 0.40
CA ALA A 7 -4.07 39.50 -0.06
C ALA A 7 -3.46 38.64 -1.18
N ALA A 8 -2.71 39.25 -2.11
CA ALA A 8 -1.99 38.52 -3.15
C ALA A 8 -0.88 37.63 -2.56
N GLY A 9 -0.11 38.14 -1.60
CA GLY A 9 0.94 37.37 -0.91
C GLY A 9 0.38 36.18 -0.11
N GLN A 10 -0.76 36.36 0.55
CA GLN A 10 -1.42 35.27 1.29
C GLN A 10 -1.89 34.15 0.36
N LYS A 11 -2.47 34.49 -0.81
CA LYS A 11 -2.87 33.49 -1.80
C LYS A 11 -1.69 32.70 -2.37
N VAL A 12 -0.55 33.36 -2.62
CA VAL A 12 0.68 32.68 -3.10
C VAL A 12 1.17 31.66 -2.07
N ASN A 13 1.19 32.02 -0.78
CA ASN A 13 1.63 31.11 0.29
C ASN A 13 0.72 29.86 0.41
N ILE A 14 -0.60 30.03 0.21
CA ILE A 14 -1.56 28.91 0.21
C ILE A 14 -1.31 27.97 -0.98
N ILE A 15 -1.00 28.50 -2.16
CA ILE A 15 -0.69 27.67 -3.34
C ILE A 15 0.61 26.88 -3.11
N GLU A 16 1.66 27.52 -2.60
CA GLU A 16 2.94 26.86 -2.30
C GLU A 16 2.77 25.75 -1.25
N SER A 17 2.06 26.02 -0.15
CA SER A 17 1.78 25.02 0.88
C SER A 17 0.96 23.85 0.34
N LYS A 18 -0.01 24.11 -0.55
CA LYS A 18 -0.77 23.07 -1.24
C LYS A 18 0.12 22.20 -2.13
N ILE A 19 0.98 22.80 -2.96
CA ILE A 19 1.91 22.06 -3.83
C ILE A 19 2.84 21.18 -2.98
N ALA A 20 3.43 21.72 -1.91
CA ALA A 20 4.31 20.99 -1.02
C ALA A 20 3.58 19.83 -0.30
N GLY A 21 2.40 20.09 0.26
CA GLY A 21 1.59 19.08 0.96
C GLY A 21 1.13 17.94 0.05
N LEU A 22 0.69 18.25 -1.17
CA LEU A 22 0.36 17.23 -2.18
C LEU A 22 1.61 16.44 -2.59
N GLY A 23 2.78 17.09 -2.72
CA GLY A 23 4.05 16.43 -2.95
C GLY A 23 4.41 15.41 -1.85
N PHE A 24 4.22 15.77 -0.57
CA PHE A 24 4.44 14.84 0.55
C PHE A 24 3.47 13.65 0.52
N LEU A 25 2.18 13.89 0.25
CA LEU A 25 1.20 12.82 0.10
C LEU A 25 1.55 11.88 -1.04
N GLN A 26 1.96 12.41 -2.18
CA GLN A 26 2.39 11.60 -3.32
C GLN A 26 3.61 10.74 -2.99
N ALA A 27 4.58 11.29 -2.24
CA ALA A 27 5.72 10.52 -1.74
C ALA A 27 5.28 9.37 -0.82
N ILE A 28 4.30 9.59 0.06
CA ILE A 28 3.75 8.54 0.93
C ILE A 28 3.05 7.46 0.09
N ILE A 29 2.21 7.84 -0.87
CA ILE A 29 1.51 6.91 -1.78
C ILE A 29 2.53 6.04 -2.53
N ALA A 30 3.57 6.66 -3.11
CA ALA A 30 4.63 5.93 -3.81
C ALA A 30 5.36 4.94 -2.89
N ARG A 31 5.62 5.31 -1.63
CA ARG A 31 6.21 4.39 -0.64
C ARG A 31 5.30 3.20 -0.33
N MET A 32 3.98 3.39 -0.26
CA MET A 32 3.04 2.28 -0.04
C MET A 32 3.03 1.32 -1.23
N ALA A 33 2.97 1.85 -2.45
CA ALA A 33 3.04 1.05 -3.67
C ALA A 33 4.37 0.28 -3.80
N ASN A 34 5.50 0.92 -3.47
CA ASN A 34 6.81 0.27 -3.46
C ASN A 34 6.90 -0.84 -2.41
N ASN A 35 6.38 -0.63 -1.20
CA ASN A 35 6.35 -1.67 -0.17
C ASN A 35 5.50 -2.88 -0.60
N SER A 36 4.35 -2.63 -1.21
CA SER A 36 3.51 -3.69 -1.82
C SER A 36 4.29 -4.48 -2.87
N PHE A 37 5.01 -3.80 -3.77
CA PHE A 37 5.85 -4.46 -4.77
C PHE A 37 6.99 -5.28 -4.15
N TYR A 38 7.67 -4.75 -3.13
CA TYR A 38 8.74 -5.47 -2.45
C TYR A 38 8.24 -6.74 -1.78
N ILE A 39 7.06 -6.72 -1.16
CA ILE A 39 6.47 -7.90 -0.54
C ILE A 39 6.26 -9.01 -1.57
N LYS A 40 5.69 -8.68 -2.73
CA LYS A 40 5.53 -9.63 -3.84
C LYS A 40 6.88 -10.20 -4.30
N GLY A 41 7.90 -9.34 -4.39
CA GLY A 41 9.26 -9.77 -4.73
C GLY A 41 9.88 -10.72 -3.70
N TRP A 42 9.71 -10.42 -2.40
CA TRP A 42 10.22 -11.26 -1.31
C TRP A 42 9.51 -12.60 -1.22
N ASP A 43 8.19 -12.63 -1.41
CA ASP A 43 7.41 -13.87 -1.47
C ASP A 43 7.89 -14.78 -2.61
N LEU A 44 8.05 -14.21 -3.81
CA LEU A 44 8.59 -14.94 -4.96
C LEU A 44 10.02 -15.46 -4.72
N THR A 45 10.87 -14.63 -4.11
CA THR A 45 12.26 -14.99 -3.81
C THR A 45 12.34 -16.17 -2.82
N LEU A 46 11.53 -16.15 -1.75
CA LEU A 46 11.47 -17.25 -0.79
C LEU A 46 10.97 -18.53 -1.45
N PHE A 47 9.94 -18.45 -2.30
CA PHE A 47 9.46 -19.60 -3.04
C PHE A 47 10.56 -20.24 -3.90
N VAL A 48 11.26 -19.45 -4.71
CA VAL A 48 12.35 -19.96 -5.57
C VAL A 48 13.47 -20.57 -4.73
N ALA A 49 13.84 -19.96 -3.61
CA ALA A 49 14.85 -20.50 -2.70
C ALA A 49 14.43 -21.86 -2.11
N VAL A 50 13.19 -21.98 -1.64
CA VAL A 50 12.67 -23.24 -1.07
C VAL A 50 12.55 -24.33 -2.14
N VAL A 51 12.11 -23.96 -3.35
CA VAL A 51 12.05 -24.86 -4.51
C VAL A 51 13.44 -25.44 -4.82
N ALA A 52 14.47 -24.60 -4.82
CA ALA A 52 15.85 -25.02 -5.06
C ALA A 52 16.36 -25.97 -3.97
N LEU A 53 16.03 -25.71 -2.69
CA LEU A 53 16.52 -26.47 -1.54
C LEU A 53 15.74 -27.77 -1.25
N LYS A 54 14.54 -27.95 -1.83
CA LYS A 54 13.64 -29.06 -1.47
C LYS A 54 14.29 -30.44 -1.62
N LYS A 55 15.06 -30.66 -2.69
CA LYS A 55 15.71 -31.96 -2.95
C LYS A 55 16.72 -32.34 -1.86
N ASP A 56 17.46 -31.36 -1.37
CA ASP A 56 18.50 -31.55 -0.34
C ASP A 56 17.91 -31.65 1.07
N ALA A 57 16.68 -31.15 1.26
CA ALA A 57 15.98 -31.09 2.55
C ALA A 57 14.71 -31.99 2.58
N SER A 58 14.70 -33.10 1.84
CA SER A 58 13.52 -33.97 1.67
C SER A 58 12.89 -34.46 2.97
N GLN A 59 13.71 -34.75 3.98
CA GLN A 59 13.27 -35.14 5.34
C GLN A 59 12.47 -34.04 6.07
N TYR A 60 12.60 -32.78 5.65
CA TYR A 60 11.89 -31.62 6.20
C TYR A 60 10.82 -31.05 5.26
N SER A 61 10.47 -31.75 4.18
CA SER A 61 9.56 -31.26 3.13
C SER A 61 8.23 -30.72 3.68
N GLY A 62 7.61 -31.41 4.65
CA GLY A 62 6.38 -30.95 5.29
C GLY A 62 6.53 -29.64 6.09
N TYR A 63 7.66 -29.47 6.78
CA TYR A 63 7.97 -28.24 7.52
C TYR A 63 8.26 -27.08 6.57
N LEU A 64 8.95 -27.33 5.46
CA LEU A 64 9.21 -26.33 4.42
C LEU A 64 7.91 -25.85 3.76
N LEU A 65 6.99 -26.78 3.45
CA LEU A 65 5.67 -26.44 2.94
C LEU A 65 4.88 -25.56 3.92
N LEU A 66 4.84 -25.95 5.20
CA LEU A 66 4.13 -25.19 6.23
C LEU A 66 4.73 -23.79 6.41
N ALA A 67 6.05 -23.68 6.47
CA ALA A 67 6.75 -22.40 6.60
C ALA A 67 6.46 -21.47 5.41
N LEU A 68 6.47 -22.02 4.19
CA LEU A 68 6.21 -21.26 2.98
C LEU A 68 4.75 -20.79 2.90
N ILE A 69 3.78 -21.65 3.19
CA ILE A 69 2.36 -21.27 3.26
C ILE A 69 2.16 -20.15 4.29
N MET A 70 2.73 -20.30 5.49
CA MET A 70 2.62 -19.28 6.54
C MET A 70 3.26 -17.95 6.10
N SER A 71 4.42 -18.00 5.45
CA SER A 71 5.09 -16.80 4.92
C SER A 71 4.27 -16.12 3.82
N THR A 72 3.72 -16.88 2.87
CA THR A 72 2.90 -16.33 1.78
C THR A 72 1.58 -15.75 2.32
N ILE A 73 0.97 -16.34 3.35
CA ILE A 73 -0.19 -15.73 4.03
C ILE A 73 0.22 -14.41 4.69
N ALA A 74 1.33 -14.39 5.44
CA ALA A 74 1.81 -13.18 6.09
C ALA A 74 2.10 -12.05 5.08
N PHE A 75 2.74 -12.39 3.95
CA PHE A 75 2.98 -11.44 2.86
C PHE A 75 1.69 -10.97 2.19
N CYS A 76 0.72 -11.85 1.94
CA CYS A 76 -0.58 -11.46 1.41
C CYS A 76 -1.32 -10.46 2.33
N LEU A 77 -1.31 -10.72 3.63
CA LEU A 77 -1.91 -9.84 4.63
C LEU A 77 -1.21 -8.47 4.67
N LEU A 78 0.12 -8.45 4.56
CA LEU A 78 0.93 -7.24 4.58
C LEU A 78 0.77 -6.44 3.28
N ASP A 79 0.69 -7.10 2.13
CA ASP A 79 0.40 -6.48 0.83
C ASP A 79 -0.98 -5.79 0.85
N ALA A 80 -2.00 -6.47 1.38
CA ALA A 80 -3.33 -5.89 1.60
C ALA A 80 -3.31 -4.68 2.52
N TYR A 81 -2.47 -4.69 3.54
CA TYR A 81 -2.30 -3.54 4.43
C TYR A 81 -1.72 -2.35 3.68
N TYR A 82 -0.62 -2.53 2.92
CA TYR A 82 -0.04 -1.42 2.17
C TYR A 82 -0.97 -0.88 1.09
N LEU A 83 -1.74 -1.74 0.41
CA LEU A 83 -2.77 -1.30 -0.53
C LEU A 83 -3.89 -0.50 0.16
N GLN A 84 -4.32 -0.90 1.35
CA GLN A 84 -5.29 -0.14 2.13
C GLN A 84 -4.76 1.27 2.46
N GLN A 85 -3.51 1.34 2.93
CA GLN A 85 -2.88 2.62 3.26
C GLN A 85 -2.75 3.52 2.03
N GLU A 86 -2.33 2.96 0.88
CA GLU A 86 -2.29 3.68 -0.39
C GLU A 86 -3.66 4.30 -0.74
N ARG A 87 -4.74 3.52 -0.65
CA ARG A 87 -6.11 4.00 -0.92
C ARG A 87 -6.54 5.12 0.03
N ILE A 88 -6.19 5.01 1.32
CA ILE A 88 -6.47 6.05 2.32
C ILE A 88 -5.76 7.35 1.93
N PHE A 89 -4.46 7.30 1.67
CA PHE A 89 -3.69 8.49 1.29
C PHE A 89 -4.12 9.06 -0.06
N ARG A 90 -4.51 8.22 -1.02
CA ARG A 90 -5.04 8.68 -2.31
C ARG A 90 -6.36 9.44 -2.17
N LYS A 91 -7.25 9.02 -1.26
CA LYS A 91 -8.46 9.80 -0.96
C LYS A 91 -8.15 11.15 -0.32
N ILE A 92 -7.21 11.19 0.63
CA ILE A 92 -6.79 12.44 1.26
C ILE A 92 -6.17 13.37 0.22
N TYR A 93 -5.32 12.83 -0.66
CA TYR A 93 -4.72 13.56 -1.78
C TYR A 93 -5.80 14.18 -2.67
N ASN A 94 -6.76 13.39 -3.15
CA ASN A 94 -7.83 13.90 -4.02
C ASN A 94 -8.66 14.99 -3.33
N TYR A 95 -9.02 14.78 -2.06
CA TYR A 95 -9.77 15.77 -1.29
C TYR A 95 -9.00 17.10 -1.16
N LEU A 96 -7.71 17.05 -0.85
CA LEU A 96 -6.87 18.26 -0.73
C LEU A 96 -6.55 18.90 -2.08
N ALA A 97 -6.50 18.12 -3.15
CA ALA A 97 -6.31 18.63 -4.51
C ALA A 97 -7.53 19.43 -4.98
N GLU A 98 -8.74 18.98 -4.64
CA GLU A 98 -10.00 19.65 -4.99
C GLU A 98 -10.37 20.81 -4.05
N SER A 99 -9.80 20.85 -2.85
CA SER A 99 -10.13 21.91 -1.89
C SER A 99 -9.48 23.25 -2.26
N ASN A 100 -10.27 24.33 -2.16
CA ASN A 100 -9.81 25.72 -2.33
C ASN A 100 -9.90 26.52 -1.03
N SER A 101 -10.02 25.83 0.11
CA SER A 101 -10.17 26.50 1.39
C SER A 101 -8.84 27.08 1.86
N GLU A 102 -8.85 28.35 2.22
CA GLU A 102 -7.71 29.06 2.79
C GLU A 102 -7.42 28.63 4.24
N SER A 103 -8.35 27.92 4.89
CA SER A 103 -8.21 27.45 6.28
C SER A 103 -7.54 26.08 6.42
N ILE A 104 -7.23 25.40 5.32
CA ILE A 104 -6.64 24.06 5.36
C ILE A 104 -5.15 24.15 5.63
N ASN A 105 -4.69 23.41 6.65
CA ASN A 105 -3.28 23.19 6.88
C ASN A 105 -2.79 22.00 6.02
N TYR A 106 -2.17 22.31 4.88
CA TYR A 106 -1.66 21.30 3.94
C TYR A 106 -0.48 20.47 4.49
N PHE A 107 0.13 20.87 5.61
CA PHE A 107 1.25 20.15 6.23
C PHE A 107 0.80 19.15 7.30
N SER A 108 -0.44 19.24 7.80
CA SER A 108 -0.96 18.30 8.79
C SER A 108 -1.53 17.04 8.14
N ILE A 109 -0.65 16.14 7.70
CA ILE A 109 -1.06 14.86 7.10
C ILE A 109 -1.29 13.84 8.22
N ASN A 110 -2.49 13.86 8.80
CA ASN A 110 -2.95 12.85 9.75
C ASN A 110 -4.27 12.23 9.26
N PRO A 111 -4.31 10.94 8.87
CA PRO A 111 -5.53 10.28 8.41
C PRO A 111 -6.71 10.36 9.38
N VAL A 112 -6.43 10.47 10.69
CA VAL A 112 -7.47 10.63 11.74
C VAL A 112 -8.27 11.91 11.54
N LEU A 113 -7.67 12.98 11.00
CA LEU A 113 -8.34 14.25 10.73
C LEU A 113 -9.34 14.15 9.57
N TYR A 114 -9.22 13.14 8.72
CA TYR A 114 -10.04 12.97 7.53
C TYR A 114 -11.06 11.84 7.67
N LYS A 115 -11.30 11.33 8.90
CA LYS A 115 -12.19 10.18 9.18
C LYS A 115 -13.55 10.27 8.49
N ASP A 116 -14.16 11.45 8.43
CA ASP A 116 -15.47 11.64 7.80
C ASP A 116 -15.44 11.46 6.28
N ILE A 117 -14.37 11.91 5.63
CA ILE A 117 -14.15 11.77 4.18
C ILE A 117 -13.70 10.33 3.85
N LEU A 118 -13.04 9.68 4.80
CA LEU A 118 -12.58 8.30 4.66
C LEU A 118 -13.69 7.26 4.85
N LYS A 119 -14.95 7.65 5.12
CA LYS A 119 -16.07 6.71 5.22
C LYS A 119 -16.27 5.94 3.90
N GLY A 120 -16.55 4.64 4.00
CA GLY A 120 -16.91 3.77 2.88
C GLY A 120 -16.12 2.46 2.78
N GLU A 121 -16.74 1.43 2.21
CA GLU A 121 -16.22 0.06 2.13
C GLU A 121 -14.90 -0.06 1.35
N MET A 122 -14.64 0.84 0.39
CA MET A 122 -13.44 0.82 -0.44
C MET A 122 -12.12 1.02 0.35
N LEU A 123 -12.19 1.58 1.56
CA LEU A 123 -11.03 1.73 2.47
C LEU A 123 -10.93 0.60 3.50
N SER A 124 -11.83 -0.38 3.43
CA SER A 124 -11.78 -1.54 4.30
C SER A 124 -10.58 -2.41 3.94
N TYR A 125 -9.91 -2.90 4.97
CA TYR A 125 -8.86 -3.92 4.84
C TYR A 125 -9.35 -5.14 4.04
N ARG A 126 -10.61 -5.55 4.24
CA ARG A 126 -11.22 -6.68 3.51
C ARG A 126 -11.35 -6.40 2.01
N SER A 127 -11.71 -5.18 1.63
CA SER A 127 -11.76 -4.77 0.22
C SER A 127 -10.37 -4.75 -0.43
N SER A 128 -9.32 -4.57 0.38
CA SER A 128 -7.94 -4.64 -0.10
C SER A 128 -7.52 -6.10 -0.28
N LEU A 129 -7.82 -6.99 0.66
CA LEU A 129 -7.54 -8.43 0.53
C LEU A 129 -8.17 -9.08 -0.71
N ILE A 130 -9.40 -8.70 -1.05
CA ILE A 130 -10.15 -9.25 -2.19
C ILE A 130 -9.84 -8.46 -3.48
N SER A 131 -8.88 -7.54 -3.45
CA SER A 131 -8.54 -6.75 -4.62
C SER A 131 -7.93 -7.60 -5.74
N THR A 132 -8.21 -7.22 -6.97
CA THR A 132 -7.71 -7.92 -8.17
C THR A 132 -6.19 -8.04 -8.18
N SER A 133 -5.45 -7.02 -7.74
CA SER A 133 -3.97 -7.03 -7.70
C SER A 133 -3.38 -7.98 -6.65
N ILE A 134 -4.12 -8.26 -5.56
CA ILE A 134 -3.69 -9.18 -4.51
C ILE A 134 -4.06 -10.61 -4.90
N LEU A 135 -5.29 -10.83 -5.37
CA LEU A 135 -5.76 -12.15 -5.77
C LEU A 135 -4.99 -12.67 -6.99
N LEU A 136 -4.76 -11.85 -8.02
CA LEU A 136 -4.00 -12.26 -9.22
C LEU A 136 -2.55 -12.63 -8.92
N PHE A 137 -1.97 -12.11 -7.84
CA PHE A 137 -0.61 -12.48 -7.46
C PHE A 137 -0.59 -13.70 -6.53
N HIS A 138 -1.32 -13.63 -5.41
CA HIS A 138 -1.17 -14.62 -4.35
C HIS A 138 -1.93 -15.93 -4.65
N ILE A 139 -3.08 -15.91 -5.35
CA ILE A 139 -3.79 -17.17 -5.66
C ILE A 139 -2.93 -18.07 -6.55
N PRO A 140 -2.42 -17.61 -7.72
CA PRO A 140 -1.52 -18.44 -8.52
C PRO A 140 -0.27 -18.87 -7.75
N MET A 141 0.25 -18.01 -6.86
CA MET A 141 1.39 -18.33 -6.01
C MET A 141 1.10 -19.49 -5.06
N PHE A 142 0.00 -19.45 -4.31
CA PHE A 142 -0.43 -20.55 -3.44
C PHE A 142 -0.65 -21.86 -4.22
N VAL A 143 -1.27 -21.76 -5.40
CA VAL A 143 -1.48 -22.93 -6.27
C VAL A 143 -0.14 -23.50 -6.75
N ALA A 144 0.81 -22.66 -7.16
CA ALA A 144 2.14 -23.09 -7.57
C ALA A 144 2.91 -23.78 -6.44
N VAL A 145 2.86 -23.24 -5.22
CA VAL A 145 3.43 -23.88 -4.02
C VAL A 145 2.82 -25.25 -3.81
N PHE A 146 1.50 -25.34 -3.81
CA PHE A 146 0.80 -26.61 -3.56
C PHE A 146 1.14 -27.67 -4.62
N ILE A 147 1.05 -27.31 -5.91
CA ILE A 147 1.39 -28.21 -7.02
C ILE A 147 2.83 -28.69 -6.91
N PHE A 148 3.78 -27.78 -6.64
CA PHE A 148 5.20 -28.14 -6.55
C PHE A 148 5.50 -29.11 -5.40
N PHE A 149 4.84 -28.96 -4.25
CA PHE A 149 5.07 -29.85 -3.11
C PHE A 149 4.34 -31.18 -3.19
N VAL A 150 3.22 -31.25 -3.92
CA VAL A 150 2.44 -32.48 -4.09
C VAL A 150 2.96 -33.34 -5.25
N LEU A 151 3.38 -32.74 -6.36
CA LEU A 151 3.78 -33.47 -7.57
C LEU A 151 5.26 -33.82 -7.67
N PHE A 152 6.12 -33.02 -7.03
CA PHE A 152 7.57 -33.19 -7.06
C PHE A 152 8.09 -33.48 -5.65
#